data_AF-A0A7I8HVW0-F1
#
_entry.id   AF-A0A7I8HVW0-F1
#
_cell.length_a   1.000
_cell.length_b   1.000
_cell.length_c   1.000
_cell.angle_alpha   90.00
_cell.angle_beta   90.00
_cell.angle_gamma   90.00
#
_symmetry.space_group_name_H-M   'P 1'
#
loop_
_entity.id
_entity.type
_entity.pdbx_description
1 polymer ?
#
loop_
_entity_poly.entity_id
_entity_poly.type
_entity_poly.pdbx_seq_one_letter_code
_entity_poly.pdbx_strand_id
1 'polypeptide(L)'
;MTVHHATPRLTLRQSLGRTHMMISLTAVCMAGLFLTVTALLALRLYADHNLKLVARAISYTTEAAVVFHDKEAALDALETITSREDIASASIVLPDGQVLAS
;
A
#
# COMPACT_ATOMS: atom_id res chain seq x y z
N MET A 1 -2.76 -13.95 68.90
CA MET A 1 -1.51 -13.44 68.30
C MET A 1 -1.81 -13.13 66.84
N THR A 2 -2.22 -11.89 66.53
CA THR A 2 -2.62 -11.47 65.17
C THR A 2 -1.44 -10.78 64.50
N VAL A 3 -0.88 -11.41 63.47
CA VAL A 3 0.22 -10.84 62.68
C VAL A 3 -0.38 -9.85 61.68
N HIS A 4 -0.09 -8.56 61.86
CA HIS A 4 -0.41 -7.55 60.85
C HIS A 4 0.61 -7.63 59.70
N HIS A 5 0.17 -8.03 58.51
CA HIS A 5 0.96 -7.92 57.30
C HIS A 5 1.02 -6.45 56.85
N ALA A 6 2.18 -5.82 56.97
CA ALA A 6 2.42 -4.49 56.43
C ALA A 6 2.46 -4.55 54.90
N THR A 7 1.50 -3.91 54.23
CA THR A 7 1.50 -3.75 52.78
C THR A 7 2.73 -2.94 52.34
N PRO A 8 3.52 -3.44 51.37
CA PRO A 8 4.74 -2.77 50.94
C PRO A 8 4.40 -1.43 50.30
N ARG A 9 4.98 -0.34 50.83
CA ARG A 9 4.79 1.01 50.31
C ARG A 9 5.61 1.17 49.03
N LEU A 10 4.96 1.26 47.88
CA LEU A 10 5.65 1.60 46.63
C LEU A 10 6.34 2.96 46.80
N THR A 11 7.63 3.01 46.49
CA THR A 11 8.38 4.27 46.56
C THR A 11 7.93 5.21 45.44
N LEU A 12 7.86 6.51 45.70
CA LEU A 12 7.43 7.54 44.75
C LEU A 12 8.21 7.46 43.41
N ARG A 13 9.51 7.10 43.50
CA ARG A 13 10.39 6.84 42.36
C ARG A 13 9.92 5.69 41.47
N GLN A 14 9.45 4.58 42.04
CA GLN A 14 8.95 3.44 41.28
C GLN A 14 7.63 3.74 40.59
N SER A 15 6.74 4.50 41.24
CA SER A 15 5.48 4.94 40.63
C SER A 15 5.73 5.89 39.46
N LEU A 16 6.59 6.91 39.64
CA LEU A 16 6.88 7.91 38.62
C LEU A 16 7.62 7.32 37.41
N GLY A 17 8.56 6.40 37.66
CA GLY A 17 9.28 5.69 36.59
C GLY A 17 8.36 4.82 35.74
N ARG A 18 7.36 4.16 36.35
CA ARG A 18 6.38 3.33 35.64
C ARG A 18 5.49 4.18 34.72
N THR A 19 5.02 5.32 35.21
CA THR A 19 4.21 6.26 34.40
C THR A 19 5.01 6.83 33.24
N HIS A 20 6.25 7.26 33.47
CA HIS A 20 7.10 7.79 32.40
C HIS A 20 7.39 6.73 31.34
N MET A 21 7.68 5.49 31.75
CA MET A 21 7.87 4.37 30.82
C MET A 21 6.62 4.11 29.97
N MET A 22 5.42 4.12 30.57
CA MET A 22 4.19 3.94 29.80
C MET A 22 3.96 5.08 28.81
N ILE A 23 4.18 6.34 29.22
CA ILE A 23 4.06 7.50 28.33
C ILE A 23 5.05 7.40 27.17
N SER A 24 6.32 7.09 27.45
CA SER A 24 7.33 6.91 26.41
C SER A 24 6.96 5.76 25.45
N LEU A 25 6.49 4.63 25.98
CA LEU A 25 6.07 3.50 25.16
C LEU A 25 4.86 3.87 24.27
N THR A 26 3.84 4.52 24.83
CA THR A 26 2.67 4.98 24.07
C THR A 26 3.07 5.98 22.98
N ALA A 27 3.96 6.92 23.29
CA ALA A 27 4.45 7.89 22.31
C ALA A 27 5.20 7.19 21.15
N VAL A 28 6.08 6.23 21.46
CA VAL A 28 6.81 5.45 20.44
C VAL A 28 5.85 4.62 19.60
N CYS A 29 4.87 3.95 20.22
CA CYS A 29 3.85 3.21 19.47
C CYS A 29 3.02 4.13 18.56
N MET A 30 2.60 5.29 19.06
CA MET A 30 1.81 6.25 18.28
C MET A 30 2.62 6.81 17.10
N ALA A 31 3.88 7.16 17.32
CA ALA A 31 4.80 7.59 16.26
C ALA A 31 5.03 6.48 15.23
N GLY A 32 5.23 5.25 15.70
CA GLY A 32 5.39 4.07 14.84
C GLY A 32 4.17 3.84 13.96
N LEU A 33 2.96 3.85 14.54
CA LEU A 33 1.71 3.72 13.79
C LEU A 33 1.55 4.83 12.76
N PHE A 34 1.80 6.07 13.13
CA PHE A 34 1.73 7.20 12.21
C PHE A 34 2.72 7.06 11.05
N LEU A 35 3.95 6.66 11.34
CA LEU A 35 4.98 6.43 10.33
C LEU A 35 4.62 5.26 9.40
N THR A 36 4.10 4.16 9.94
CA THR A 36 3.63 3.02 9.14
C THR A 36 2.49 3.42 8.22
N VAL A 37 1.47 4.13 8.73
CA VAL A 37 0.34 4.60 7.91
C VAL A 37 0.83 5.53 6.81
N THR A 38 1.72 6.47 7.14
CA THR A 38 2.30 7.40 6.15
C THR A 38 3.12 6.66 5.09
N ALA A 39 3.93 5.68 5.49
CA ALA A 39 4.74 4.88 4.58
C ALA A 39 3.86 4.05 3.63
N LEU A 40 2.80 3.41 4.15
CA LEU A 40 1.84 2.67 3.33
C LEU A 40 1.10 3.58 2.36
N LEU A 41 0.72 4.80 2.77
CA LEU A 41 0.09 5.78 1.89
C LEU A 41 1.05 6.23 0.78
N ALA A 42 2.31 6.53 1.12
CA ALA A 42 3.32 6.90 0.15
C ALA A 42 3.57 5.77 -0.86
N LEU A 43 3.66 4.52 -0.38
CA LEU A 43 3.81 3.35 -1.25
C LEU A 43 2.60 3.18 -2.19
N ARG A 44 1.38 3.39 -1.67
CA ARG A 44 0.16 3.31 -2.48
C ARG A 44 0.14 4.39 -3.57
N LEU A 45 0.47 5.64 -3.23
CA LEU A 45 0.55 6.73 -4.21
C LEU A 45 1.61 6.48 -5.28
N TYR A 46 2.74 5.89 -4.89
CA TYR A 46 3.79 5.50 -5.83
C TYR A 46 3.32 4.40 -6.79
N ALA A 47 2.66 3.36 -6.26
CA ALA A 47 2.06 2.31 -7.07
C ALA A 47 1.01 2.85 -8.04
N ASP A 48 0.10 3.72 -7.57
CA ASP A 48 -0.94 4.35 -8.40
C ASP A 48 -0.32 5.20 -9.53
N HIS A 49 0.75 5.94 -9.23
CA HIS A 49 1.47 6.70 -10.25
C HIS A 49 2.15 5.79 -11.28
N ASN A 50 2.78 4.70 -10.82
CA ASN A 50 3.44 3.74 -11.70
C ASN A 50 2.43 3.10 -12.67
N LEU A 51 1.28 2.63 -12.14
CA LEU A 51 0.21 2.07 -12.96
C LEU A 51 -0.31 3.04 -14.01
N LYS A 52 -0.36 4.35 -13.71
CA LYS A 52 -0.77 5.37 -14.68
C LYS A 52 0.24 5.52 -15.83
N LEU A 53 1.54 5.44 -15.54
CA LEU A 53 2.58 5.48 -16.57
C LEU A 53 2.52 4.23 -17.45
N VAL A 54 2.37 3.06 -16.84
CA VAL A 54 2.21 1.78 -17.55
C VAL A 54 0.97 1.80 -18.45
N ALA A 55 -0.18 2.25 -17.93
CA ALA A 55 -1.41 2.36 -18.72
C ALA A 55 -1.26 3.30 -19.93
N ARG A 56 -0.49 4.38 -19.79
CA ARG A 56 -0.18 5.29 -20.91
C ARG A 56 0.74 4.65 -21.93
N ALA A 57 1.73 3.90 -21.50
CA ALA A 57 2.59 3.13 -22.40
C ALA A 57 1.77 2.12 -23.20
N ILE A 58 0.92 1.33 -22.52
CA ILE A 58 -0.01 0.40 -23.17
C ILE A 58 -0.85 1.14 -24.21
N SER A 59 -1.56 2.20 -23.81
CA SER A 59 -2.42 2.98 -24.72
C SER A 59 -1.71 3.48 -25.98
N TYR A 60 -0.45 3.91 -25.87
CA TYR A 60 0.32 4.37 -27.02
C TYR A 60 0.77 3.20 -27.91
N THR A 61 1.27 2.12 -27.31
CA THR A 61 1.69 0.92 -28.06
C THR A 61 0.55 0.23 -28.77
N THR A 62 -0.67 0.30 -28.21
CA THR A 62 -1.86 -0.36 -28.76
C THR A 62 -2.65 0.54 -29.70
N GLU A 63 -2.26 1.80 -29.89
CA GLU A 63 -3.05 2.79 -30.66
C GLU A 63 -3.34 2.29 -32.09
N ALA A 64 -2.32 1.82 -32.80
CA ALA A 64 -2.49 1.27 -34.14
C ALA A 64 -3.40 0.03 -34.13
N ALA A 65 -3.17 -0.92 -33.21
CA ALA A 65 -3.99 -2.13 -33.09
C ALA A 65 -5.47 -1.80 -32.82
N VAL A 66 -5.74 -0.79 -31.98
CA VAL A 66 -7.10 -0.31 -31.71
C VAL A 66 -7.72 0.36 -32.94
N VAL A 67 -7.00 1.24 -33.62
CA VAL A 67 -7.51 1.94 -34.83
C VAL A 67 -7.88 0.93 -35.93
N PHE A 68 -7.07 -0.11 -36.12
CA PHE A 68 -7.32 -1.16 -37.12
C PHE A 68 -8.21 -2.30 -36.61
N HIS A 69 -8.69 -2.24 -35.36
CA HIS A 69 -9.48 -3.32 -34.72
C HIS A 69 -8.75 -4.69 -34.77
N ASP A 70 -7.42 -4.67 -34.72
CA ASP A 70 -6.59 -5.86 -34.70
C ASP A 70 -6.46 -6.36 -33.26
N LYS A 71 -7.32 -7.31 -32.90
CA LYS A 71 -7.36 -7.90 -31.57
C LYS A 71 -6.09 -8.68 -31.23
N GLU A 72 -5.48 -9.38 -32.19
CA GLU A 72 -4.28 -10.16 -31.92
C GLU A 72 -3.09 -9.25 -31.65
N ALA A 73 -2.90 -8.20 -32.46
CA ALA A 73 -1.86 -7.21 -32.21
C ALA A 73 -2.06 -6.46 -30.88
N ALA A 74 -3.30 -6.18 -30.51
CA ALA A 74 -3.63 -5.55 -29.23
C ALA A 74 -3.29 -6.46 -28.03
N LEU A 75 -3.54 -7.78 -28.17
CA LEU A 75 -3.22 -8.77 -27.13
C LEU A 75 -1.71 -8.96 -26.99
N ASP A 76 -0.97 -9.09 -28.10
CA ASP A 76 0.49 -9.27 -28.10
C ASP A 76 1.21 -8.06 -27.44
N ALA A 77 0.74 -6.85 -27.74
CA ALA A 77 1.22 -5.63 -27.07
C ALA A 77 0.95 -5.65 -25.56
N LEU A 78 -0.23 -6.13 -25.14
CA LEU A 78 -0.62 -6.18 -23.73
C LEU A 78 0.16 -7.26 -22.97
N GLU A 79 0.39 -8.44 -23.58
CA GLU A 79 1.20 -9.53 -23.02
C GLU A 79 2.67 -9.12 -22.90
N THR A 80 3.22 -8.43 -23.90
CA THR A 80 4.59 -7.92 -23.88
C THR A 80 4.85 -6.97 -22.71
N ILE A 81 3.88 -6.12 -22.36
CA ILE A 81 4.03 -5.17 -21.26
C ILE A 81 3.72 -5.83 -19.91
N THR A 82 2.65 -6.63 -19.84
CA THR A 82 2.22 -7.31 -18.60
C THR A 82 3.24 -8.35 -18.13
N SER A 83 4.00 -8.97 -19.05
CA SER A 83 5.07 -9.90 -18.68
C SER A 83 6.29 -9.24 -18.04
N ARG A 84 6.45 -7.92 -18.17
CA ARG A 84 7.61 -7.16 -17.66
C ARG A 84 7.30 -6.35 -16.42
N GLU A 85 6.04 -5.99 -16.21
CA GLU A 85 5.58 -5.13 -15.13
C GLU A 85 4.82 -5.96 -14.09
N ASP A 86 5.00 -5.67 -12.79
CA ASP A 86 4.25 -6.32 -11.71
C ASP A 86 2.80 -5.78 -11.64
N ILE A 87 1.95 -6.21 -12.55
CA ILE A 87 0.53 -5.82 -12.64
C ILE A 87 -0.35 -7.06 -12.47
N ALA A 88 -1.47 -6.93 -11.77
CA ALA A 88 -2.41 -8.04 -11.59
C ALA A 88 -3.18 -8.40 -12.88
N SER A 89 -3.57 -7.40 -13.67
CA SER A 89 -4.29 -7.56 -14.94
C SER A 89 -4.32 -6.22 -15.69
N ALA A 90 -4.40 -6.27 -17.02
CA ALA A 90 -4.62 -5.11 -17.88
C ALA A 90 -5.69 -5.45 -18.93
N SER A 91 -6.47 -4.47 -19.39
CA SER A 91 -7.48 -4.70 -20.43
C SER A 91 -7.70 -3.44 -21.25
N ILE A 92 -7.91 -3.60 -22.56
CA ILE A 92 -8.23 -2.52 -23.49
C ILE A 92 -9.74 -2.51 -23.70
N VAL A 93 -10.37 -1.40 -23.34
CA VAL A 93 -11.82 -1.19 -23.48
C VAL A 93 -12.07 -0.09 -24.50
N LEU A 94 -12.89 -0.38 -25.50
CA LEU A 94 -13.30 0.55 -26.54
C LEU A 94 -14.37 1.53 -26.00
N PRO A 95 -14.60 2.67 -26.68
CA PRO A 95 -15.57 3.69 -26.23
C PRO A 95 -17.02 3.19 -26.09
N ASP A 96 -17.37 2.11 -26.78
CA ASP A 96 -18.67 1.45 -26.71
C ASP A 96 -18.80 0.48 -25.51
N GLY A 97 -17.73 0.32 -24.71
CA GLY A 97 -17.64 -0.58 -23.58
C GLY A 97 -17.20 -2.00 -23.94
N GLN A 98 -16.89 -2.30 -25.20
CA GLN A 98 -16.39 -3.60 -25.63
C GLN A 98 -14.93 -3.80 -25.19
N VAL A 99 -14.60 -4.97 -24.65
CA VAL A 99 -13.22 -5.35 -24.36
C VAL A 99 -12.57 -5.90 -25.64
N LEU A 100 -11.53 -5.22 -26.11
CA LEU A 100 -10.76 -5.65 -27.28
C LEU A 100 -9.77 -6.76 -26.92
N ALA A 101 -9.00 -6.57 -25.84
CA ALA A 101 -8.01 -7.53 -25.32
C ALA A 101 -7.88 -7.39 -23.79
N SER A 102 -7.49 -8.46 -23.10
CA SER A 102 -7.35 -8.56 -21.64
C SER A 102 -6.33 -9.61 -21.23
#